data_AF-A0A2V9WGW1-F1
#
_entry.id   AF-A0A2V9WGW1-F1
#
_cell.length_a   1.000
_cell.length_b   1.000
_cell.length_c   1.000
_cell.angle_alpha   90.00
_cell.angle_beta   90.00
_cell.angle_gamma   90.00
#
_symmetry.space_group_name_H-M   'P 1'
#
loop_
_entity.id
_entity.type
_entity.pdbx_description
1 polymer ?
#
loop_
_entity_poly.entity_id
_entity_poly.type
_entity_poly.pdbx_seq_one_letter_code
_entity_poly.pdbx_strand_id
1 'polypeptide(L)'
;MVAHSGKGGAAPAVDASGNIYLNSADGSFNADQDGNNYGDTLLKLQLNGSSFQVVDWLTPYDEACIDLDDLELGSAGIALLPTDSTNGANLAIALSKQGRLFLVNTDNLGKFNAGGDNQIKEEFMVGAYTCSATTTGAGADGPNWNRLYGTASYWNGNVYMGASNMALMQYQFQNGLLNSTPVAMSPTTYGYRGANTVVSANGTQNTIVWVYEKTATGLGILHAYDATSVSTELWNSEMNVTRDALGDGIGFSTPVAVNGRVVTTYDTRLGIFGLLH
;
A
#
# COMPACT_ATOMS: atom_id res chain seq x y z
N MET A 1 -11.50 -18.06 -2.43
CA MET A 1 -10.74 -16.80 -2.25
C MET A 1 -11.79 -15.71 -2.08
N VAL A 2 -12.10 -15.32 -0.84
CA VAL A 2 -13.08 -14.25 -0.59
C VAL A 2 -12.28 -12.96 -0.44
N ALA A 3 -12.29 -12.11 -1.45
CA ALA A 3 -11.71 -10.78 -1.36
C ALA A 3 -12.61 -9.93 -0.46
N HIS A 4 -12.16 -9.66 0.76
CA HIS A 4 -12.70 -8.58 1.58
C HIS A 4 -11.85 -7.35 1.29
N SER A 5 -12.32 -6.47 0.41
CA SER A 5 -11.63 -5.21 0.11
C SER A 5 -11.76 -4.27 1.31
N GLY A 6 -10.62 -3.90 1.93
CA GLY A 6 -10.55 -2.61 2.62
C GLY A 6 -10.82 -1.48 1.62
N LYS A 7 -11.14 -0.27 2.09
CA LYS A 7 -11.51 0.85 1.20
C LYS A 7 -10.45 1.13 0.10
N GLY A 8 -9.18 0.78 0.32
CA GLY A 8 -8.08 0.83 -0.64
C GLY A 8 -7.99 -0.26 -1.71
N GLY A 9 -8.92 -1.23 -1.76
CA GLY A 9 -8.91 -2.31 -2.76
C GLY A 9 -7.88 -3.43 -2.51
N ALA A 10 -7.08 -3.32 -1.44
CA ALA A 10 -6.17 -4.35 -1.00
C ALA A 10 -6.89 -5.49 -0.25
N ALA A 11 -6.45 -6.72 -0.46
CA ALA A 11 -6.86 -7.86 0.35
C ALA A 11 -6.19 -7.81 1.74
N PRO A 12 -6.82 -8.39 2.79
CA PRO A 12 -6.19 -8.48 4.10
C PRO A 12 -4.90 -9.29 4.03
N ALA A 13 -3.88 -8.85 4.74
CA ALA A 13 -2.65 -9.63 4.85
C ALA A 13 -2.83 -10.73 5.89
N VAL A 14 -2.26 -11.91 5.64
CA VAL A 14 -2.39 -13.06 6.54
C VAL A 14 -1.01 -13.68 6.76
N ASP A 15 -0.59 -13.81 8.02
CA ASP A 15 0.68 -14.45 8.36
C ASP A 15 0.56 -15.99 8.41
N ALA A 16 1.70 -16.67 8.59
CA ALA A 16 1.75 -18.13 8.65
C ALA A 16 1.00 -18.74 9.86
N SER A 17 0.69 -17.93 10.88
CA SER A 17 -0.09 -18.33 12.05
C SER A 17 -1.59 -18.07 11.87
N GLY A 18 -2.00 -17.51 10.73
CA GLY A 18 -3.39 -17.18 10.42
C GLY A 18 -3.88 -15.90 11.07
N ASN A 19 -2.99 -15.05 11.60
CA ASN A 19 -3.40 -13.71 12.02
C ASN A 19 -3.68 -12.87 10.77
N ILE A 20 -4.74 -12.09 10.82
CA ILE A 20 -5.20 -11.23 9.73
C ILE A 20 -4.87 -9.79 10.09
N TYR A 21 -4.28 -9.06 9.15
CA TYR A 21 -3.95 -7.65 9.31
C TYR A 21 -4.78 -6.81 8.35
N LEU A 22 -5.39 -5.74 8.88
CA LEU A 22 -6.18 -4.78 8.11
C LEU A 22 -6.10 -3.39 8.71
N ASN A 23 -6.19 -2.39 7.86
CA ASN A 23 -6.33 -1.00 8.26
C ASN A 23 -7.82 -0.65 8.33
N SER A 24 -8.24 0.00 9.39
CA SER A 24 -9.50 0.72 9.45
C SER A 24 -9.35 2.12 8.87
N ALA A 25 -10.48 2.70 8.47
CA ALA A 25 -10.58 4.06 7.94
C ALA A 25 -11.09 5.02 9.02
N ASP A 26 -11.47 6.24 8.61
CA ASP A 26 -12.10 7.25 9.47
C ASP A 26 -13.16 6.67 10.40
N GLY A 27 -13.16 7.17 11.63
CA GLY A 27 -14.09 6.77 12.67
C GLY A 27 -13.57 7.14 14.04
N SER A 28 -14.43 7.09 15.05
CA SER A 28 -14.00 7.39 16.41
C SER A 28 -12.89 6.43 16.87
N PHE A 29 -11.93 6.93 17.63
CA PHE A 29 -10.93 6.14 18.33
C PHE A 29 -11.11 6.24 19.85
N ASN A 30 -11.11 5.10 20.52
CA ASN A 30 -11.08 5.02 21.99
C ASN A 30 -10.38 3.76 22.53
N ALA A 31 -9.63 3.05 21.68
CA ALA A 31 -8.95 1.82 22.08
C ALA A 31 -7.79 2.06 23.06
N ASP A 32 -7.27 3.28 23.14
CA ASP A 32 -6.33 3.73 24.18
C ASP A 32 -6.97 3.90 25.56
N GLN A 33 -8.32 3.90 25.64
CA GLN A 33 -9.12 4.11 26.84
C GLN A 33 -9.97 2.88 27.19
N ASP A 34 -9.46 1.68 26.91
CA ASP A 34 -10.15 0.40 27.10
C ASP A 34 -11.46 0.26 26.29
N GLY A 35 -11.67 1.13 25.29
CA GLY A 35 -12.75 1.04 24.34
C GLY A 35 -12.47 0.06 23.19
N ASN A 36 -13.41 -0.02 22.25
CA ASN A 36 -13.36 -0.94 21.11
C ASN A 36 -13.60 -0.24 19.76
N ASN A 37 -13.44 1.08 19.72
CA ASN A 37 -13.47 1.86 18.49
C ASN A 37 -12.03 2.08 18.01
N TYR A 38 -11.78 1.65 16.78
CA TYR A 38 -10.46 1.60 16.16
C TYR A 38 -10.49 2.42 14.86
N GLY A 39 -10.76 3.72 14.92
CA GLY A 39 -10.53 4.63 13.79
C GLY A 39 -9.06 4.68 13.42
N ASP A 40 -8.74 4.76 12.12
CA ASP A 40 -7.37 4.96 11.61
C ASP A 40 -6.30 4.05 12.22
N THR A 41 -6.62 2.77 12.30
CA THR A 41 -5.86 1.79 13.08
C THR A 41 -5.44 0.61 12.21
N LEU A 42 -4.18 0.21 12.32
CA LEU A 42 -3.72 -1.11 11.91
C LEU A 42 -4.17 -2.13 12.96
N LEU A 43 -5.01 -3.08 12.56
CA LEU A 43 -5.53 -4.14 13.42
C LEU A 43 -4.85 -5.47 13.12
N LYS A 44 -4.48 -6.20 14.17
CA LYS A 44 -4.17 -7.64 14.11
C LYS A 44 -5.35 -8.41 14.67
N LEU A 45 -6.01 -9.19 13.81
CA LEU A 45 -7.11 -10.05 14.17
C LEU A 45 -6.67 -11.52 14.23
N GLN A 46 -7.25 -12.26 15.17
CA GLN A 46 -7.17 -13.71 15.19
C GLN A 46 -8.58 -14.31 15.14
N LEU A 47 -8.77 -15.34 14.31
CA LEU A 47 -9.99 -16.14 14.37
C LEU A 47 -9.91 -17.09 15.57
N ASN A 48 -10.74 -16.84 16.58
CA ASN A 48 -10.85 -17.69 17.76
C ASN A 48 -12.24 -18.36 17.75
N GLY A 49 -12.27 -19.65 17.43
CA GLY A 49 -13.51 -20.39 17.20
C GLY A 49 -14.28 -19.84 15.99
N SER A 50 -15.42 -19.20 16.24
CA SER A 50 -16.29 -18.61 15.20
C SER A 50 -16.28 -17.07 15.18
N SER A 51 -15.40 -16.44 15.95
CA SER A 51 -15.33 -14.96 16.05
C SER A 51 -13.93 -14.44 15.82
N PHE A 52 -13.82 -13.31 15.12
CA PHE A 52 -12.59 -12.54 15.08
C PHE A 52 -12.42 -11.74 16.37
N GLN A 53 -11.20 -11.74 16.89
CA GLN A 53 -10.79 -10.94 18.05
C GLN A 53 -9.64 -10.03 17.63
N VAL A 54 -9.69 -8.76 18.02
CA VAL A 54 -8.52 -7.87 17.95
C VAL A 54 -7.55 -8.33 19.02
N VAL A 55 -6.38 -8.83 18.59
CA VAL A 55 -5.34 -9.35 19.50
C VAL A 55 -4.18 -8.36 19.68
N ASP A 56 -4.00 -7.44 18.74
CA ASP A 56 -3.08 -6.31 18.84
C ASP A 56 -3.46 -5.22 17.84
N TRP A 57 -2.91 -4.01 17.99
CA TRP A 57 -3.19 -2.88 17.11
C TRP A 57 -2.13 -1.76 17.19
N LEU A 58 -2.11 -0.89 16.18
CA LEU A 58 -1.37 0.37 16.16
C LEU A 58 -2.28 1.47 15.61
N THR A 59 -2.31 2.60 16.32
CA THR A 59 -2.95 3.83 15.90
C THR A 59 -1.88 4.92 15.91
N PRO A 60 -1.67 5.67 14.80
CA PRO A 60 -0.65 6.72 14.76
C PRO A 60 -0.87 7.77 15.84
N TYR A 61 0.23 8.38 16.32
CA TYR A 61 0.13 9.41 17.36
C TYR A 61 -0.71 10.63 16.94
N ASP A 62 -0.78 10.89 15.63
CA ASP A 62 -1.52 12.00 15.02
C ASP A 62 -2.92 11.62 14.55
N GLU A 63 -3.52 10.53 15.08
CA GLU A 63 -4.86 10.02 14.74
C GLU A 63 -5.92 11.13 14.64
N ALA A 64 -6.08 11.95 15.70
CA ALA A 64 -7.09 13.00 15.68
C ALA A 64 -6.89 14.03 14.54
N CYS A 65 -5.66 14.20 14.06
CA CYS A 65 -5.33 15.10 12.96
C CYS A 65 -5.58 14.42 11.59
N ILE A 66 -5.30 13.12 11.46
CA ILE A 66 -5.57 12.39 10.22
C ILE A 66 -7.06 12.07 10.02
N ASP A 67 -7.84 11.83 11.09
CA ASP A 67 -9.30 11.67 11.01
C ASP A 67 -9.97 12.97 10.55
N LEU A 68 -9.53 14.12 11.08
CA LEU A 68 -10.05 15.43 10.67
C LEU A 68 -9.77 15.78 9.20
N ASP A 69 -8.62 15.35 8.67
CA ASP A 69 -8.16 15.67 7.32
C ASP A 69 -8.50 14.57 6.28
N ASP A 70 -9.20 13.49 6.67
CA ASP A 70 -9.46 12.30 5.84
C ASP A 70 -8.16 11.74 5.25
N LEU A 71 -7.22 11.44 6.15
CA LEU A 71 -5.86 10.95 5.87
C LEU A 71 -5.61 9.54 6.44
N GLU A 72 -6.70 8.82 6.61
CA GLU A 72 -6.87 7.47 7.13
C GLU A 72 -5.80 6.43 6.75
N LEU A 73 -5.65 5.39 7.58
CA LEU A 73 -4.87 4.19 7.24
C LEU A 73 -5.62 3.29 6.24
N GLY A 74 -6.95 3.31 6.28
CA GLY A 74 -7.84 2.42 5.51
C GLY A 74 -7.80 2.61 3.99
N SER A 75 -7.12 3.66 3.52
CA SER A 75 -6.89 3.92 2.10
C SER A 75 -5.91 2.94 1.46
N ALA A 76 -5.08 2.27 2.26
CA ALA A 76 -3.98 1.44 1.79
C ALA A 76 -4.00 0.05 2.43
N GLY A 77 -3.33 -0.90 1.77
CA GLY A 77 -3.15 -2.25 2.31
C GLY A 77 -1.90 -2.38 3.18
N ILE A 78 -1.71 -3.60 3.70
CA ILE A 78 -0.58 -3.97 4.54
C ILE A 78 0.31 -4.96 3.80
N ALA A 79 1.62 -4.75 3.87
CA ALA A 79 2.60 -5.65 3.31
C ALA A 79 3.36 -6.36 4.44
N LEU A 80 3.24 -7.69 4.52
CA LEU A 80 4.09 -8.50 5.40
C LEU A 80 5.45 -8.70 4.74
N LEU A 81 6.53 -8.49 5.49
CA LEU A 81 7.90 -8.61 5.01
C LEU A 81 8.48 -9.98 5.37
N PRO A 82 9.28 -10.60 4.49
CA PRO A 82 9.87 -11.90 4.77
C PRO A 82 10.99 -11.79 5.82
N THR A 83 11.05 -12.76 6.71
CA THR A 83 11.92 -12.73 7.90
C THR A 83 13.42 -12.85 7.58
N ASP A 84 13.76 -13.34 6.39
CA ASP A 84 15.13 -13.42 5.87
C ASP A 84 15.77 -12.04 5.70
N SER A 85 14.95 -11.01 5.51
CA SER A 85 15.37 -9.64 5.18
C SER A 85 15.29 -8.71 6.40
N THR A 86 14.85 -9.24 7.54
CA THR A 86 14.53 -8.50 8.77
C THR A 86 15.34 -8.95 9.98
N ASN A 87 16.38 -9.77 9.78
CA ASN A 87 17.10 -10.45 10.86
C ASN A 87 16.19 -11.31 11.76
N GLY A 88 15.17 -11.94 11.16
CA GLY A 88 14.24 -12.82 11.85
C GLY A 88 13.05 -12.11 12.52
N ALA A 89 12.95 -10.79 12.44
CA ALA A 89 11.80 -10.06 12.99
C ALA A 89 10.57 -10.18 12.08
N ASN A 90 9.38 -10.35 12.66
CA ASN A 90 8.14 -10.28 11.91
C ASN A 90 7.76 -8.81 11.70
N LEU A 91 7.95 -8.30 10.48
CA LEU A 91 7.70 -6.90 10.16
C LEU A 91 6.56 -6.75 9.14
N ALA A 92 5.83 -5.64 9.28
CA ALA A 92 4.83 -5.22 8.31
C ALA A 92 5.01 -3.74 7.96
N ILE A 93 4.61 -3.39 6.74
CA ILE A 93 4.47 -2.02 6.28
C ILE A 93 2.97 -1.71 6.23
N ALA A 94 2.57 -0.67 6.95
CA ALA A 94 1.30 0.01 6.78
C ALA A 94 1.54 1.38 6.17
N LEU A 95 0.61 1.84 5.34
CA LEU A 95 0.65 3.15 4.72
C LEU A 95 -0.62 3.91 5.12
N SER A 96 -0.54 5.24 5.17
CA SER A 96 -1.71 6.10 5.33
C SER A 96 -1.90 7.03 4.14
N LYS A 97 -3.14 7.50 3.96
CA LYS A 97 -3.49 8.50 2.94
C LYS A 97 -2.76 9.82 3.14
N GLN A 98 -2.25 10.10 4.35
CA GLN A 98 -1.28 11.17 4.59
C GLN A 98 -0.03 11.08 3.70
N GLY A 99 0.28 9.89 3.16
CA GLY A 99 1.52 9.64 2.44
C GLY A 99 2.65 9.20 3.37
N ARG A 100 2.30 8.74 4.58
CA ARG A 100 3.27 8.23 5.56
C ARG A 100 3.34 6.71 5.49
N LEU A 101 4.55 6.20 5.65
CA LEU A 101 4.84 4.79 5.88
C LEU A 101 5.07 4.55 7.38
N PHE A 102 4.56 3.42 7.86
CA PHE A 102 4.85 2.86 9.18
C PHE A 102 5.43 1.46 9.00
N LEU A 103 6.66 1.24 9.46
CA LEU A 103 7.26 -0.08 9.61
C LEU A 103 7.06 -0.54 11.06
N VAL A 104 6.39 -1.68 11.23
CA VAL A 104 5.95 -2.15 12.54
C VAL A 104 6.40 -3.58 12.79
N ASN A 105 6.60 -3.93 14.06
CA ASN A 105 6.81 -5.31 14.46
C ASN A 105 5.46 -5.96 14.73
N THR A 106 5.11 -7.04 14.02
CA THR A 106 3.79 -7.67 14.18
C THR A 106 3.68 -8.54 15.44
N ASP A 107 4.79 -8.79 16.14
CA ASP A 107 4.78 -9.44 17.46
C ASP A 107 4.42 -8.44 18.59
N ASN A 108 4.57 -7.14 18.32
CA ASN A 108 4.14 -6.04 19.20
C ASN A 108 3.95 -4.78 18.36
N LEU A 109 2.70 -4.50 17.98
CA LEU A 109 2.34 -3.37 17.12
C LEU A 109 2.56 -2.02 17.80
N GLY A 110 2.70 -1.98 19.13
CA GLY A 110 3.09 -0.79 19.88
C GLY A 110 1.91 0.05 20.40
N LYS A 111 0.69 -0.13 19.87
CA LYS A 111 -0.52 0.63 20.25
C LYS A 111 -0.33 2.15 20.10
N PHE A 112 -1.29 2.92 20.60
CA PHE A 112 -1.24 4.38 20.60
C PHE A 112 -0.23 4.92 21.63
N ASN A 113 0.48 5.98 21.24
CA ASN A 113 1.40 6.71 22.10
C ASN A 113 1.29 8.21 21.87
N ALA A 114 0.77 8.94 22.86
CA ALA A 114 0.61 10.39 22.77
C ALA A 114 1.95 11.17 22.67
N GLY A 115 3.09 10.53 22.98
CA GLY A 115 4.42 11.12 22.88
C GLY A 115 5.03 11.07 21.47
N GLY A 116 4.31 10.53 20.48
CA GLY A 116 4.80 10.27 19.14
C GLY A 116 5.01 8.78 18.87
N ASP A 117 5.23 8.42 17.61
CA ASP A 117 5.41 7.03 17.15
C ASP A 117 6.81 6.47 17.41
N ASN A 118 7.34 6.67 18.63
CA ASN A 118 8.65 6.15 19.04
C ASN A 118 8.63 4.65 19.46
N GLN A 119 7.44 4.06 19.55
CA GLN A 119 7.19 2.66 19.87
C GLN A 119 7.26 1.73 18.65
N ILE A 120 7.23 2.27 17.44
CA ILE A 120 7.32 1.51 16.18
C ILE A 120 8.75 1.50 15.64
N LYS A 121 8.99 0.67 14.63
CA LYS A 121 10.36 0.43 14.14
C LYS A 121 10.91 1.62 13.37
N GLU A 122 10.09 2.19 12.50
CA GLU A 122 10.44 3.29 11.61
C GLU A 122 9.17 3.91 11.02
N GLU A 123 9.17 5.24 10.83
CA GLU A 123 8.20 5.94 9.99
C GLU A 123 8.89 7.03 9.17
N PHE A 124 8.35 7.32 7.99
CA PHE A 124 8.74 8.50 7.20
C PHE A 124 7.69 8.85 6.14
N MET A 125 7.79 10.07 5.63
CA MET A 125 6.95 10.57 4.55
C MET A 125 7.45 10.06 3.19
N VAL A 126 6.59 9.33 2.48
CA VAL A 126 6.74 9.02 1.06
C VAL A 126 6.11 10.13 0.23
N GLY A 127 4.93 10.59 0.67
CA GLY A 127 4.27 11.79 0.17
C GLY A 127 4.89 13.08 0.71
N ALA A 128 4.27 14.21 0.39
CA ALA A 128 4.78 15.53 0.78
C ALA A 128 3.92 16.28 1.82
N TYR A 129 2.79 15.71 2.25
CA TYR A 129 1.83 16.41 3.12
C TYR A 129 1.74 15.76 4.51
N THR A 130 2.22 16.46 5.53
CA THR A 130 1.92 16.13 6.93
C THR A 130 0.58 16.76 7.31
N CYS A 131 -0.28 16.02 8.03
CA CYS A 131 -1.51 16.61 8.55
C CYS A 131 -1.17 17.81 9.44
N SER A 132 -2.07 18.80 9.49
CA SER A 132 -1.85 20.01 10.27
C SER A 132 -3.15 20.49 10.88
N ALA A 133 -3.17 20.66 12.20
CA ALA A 133 -4.33 21.17 12.94
C ALA A 133 -4.79 22.58 12.52
N THR A 134 -4.04 23.26 11.64
CA THR A 134 -4.39 24.58 11.09
C THR A 134 -5.07 24.51 9.72
N THR A 135 -5.10 23.33 9.09
CA THR A 135 -5.80 23.13 7.82
C THR A 135 -7.30 23.08 8.09
N THR A 136 -8.04 24.07 7.58
CA THR A 136 -9.49 24.24 7.82
C THR A 136 -10.34 23.86 6.60
N GLY A 137 -9.71 23.28 5.58
CA GLY A 137 -10.38 22.85 4.36
C GLY A 137 -10.21 21.35 4.17
N ALA A 138 -11.30 20.61 4.35
CA ALA A 138 -11.41 19.19 4.01
C ALA A 138 -11.22 19.00 2.49
N GLY A 139 -9.98 19.03 2.05
CA GLY A 139 -9.59 18.44 0.79
C GLY A 139 -9.34 16.97 1.08
N ALA A 140 -10.35 16.12 0.87
CA ALA A 140 -10.33 14.66 1.02
C ALA A 140 -9.94 13.86 -0.26
N ASP A 141 -10.22 14.38 -1.47
CA ASP A 141 -9.62 13.97 -2.77
C ASP A 141 -9.28 15.15 -3.73
N GLY A 142 -8.13 15.09 -4.44
CA GLY A 142 -7.66 16.20 -5.30
C GLY A 142 -6.46 15.87 -6.20
N PRO A 143 -6.35 16.52 -7.38
CA PRO A 143 -5.42 16.11 -8.44
C PRO A 143 -3.95 16.52 -8.20
N ASN A 144 -3.62 17.17 -7.09
CA ASN A 144 -2.26 17.68 -6.81
C ASN A 144 -1.66 17.13 -5.51
N TRP A 145 -2.27 16.10 -4.93
CA TRP A 145 -1.83 15.61 -3.64
C TRP A 145 -0.91 14.42 -3.75
N ASN A 146 -0.16 14.19 -2.67
CA ASN A 146 0.82 13.12 -2.57
C ASN A 146 0.38 12.11 -1.50
N ARG A 147 -0.68 11.36 -1.83
CA ARG A 147 -1.37 10.43 -0.92
C ARG A 147 -1.18 8.98 -1.35
N LEU A 148 -1.19 8.05 -0.40
CA LEU A 148 -1.08 6.61 -0.66
C LEU A 148 -2.46 5.95 -0.60
N TYR A 149 -2.77 5.14 -1.61
CA TYR A 149 -4.04 4.43 -1.75
C TYR A 149 -3.87 2.93 -2.08
N GLY A 150 -2.63 2.46 -2.15
CA GLY A 150 -2.28 1.10 -2.55
C GLY A 150 -1.41 0.43 -1.50
N THR A 151 -1.06 -0.83 -1.75
CA THR A 151 -0.14 -1.58 -0.87
C THR A 151 1.30 -1.43 -1.34
N ALA A 152 2.25 -1.37 -0.39
CA ALA A 152 3.65 -1.54 -0.71
C ALA A 152 3.91 -2.96 -1.24
N SER A 153 4.72 -3.12 -2.28
CA SER A 153 5.19 -4.45 -2.70
C SER A 153 6.66 -4.64 -2.36
N TYR A 154 7.06 -5.88 -2.10
CA TYR A 154 8.43 -6.23 -1.70
C TYR A 154 9.04 -7.26 -2.66
N TRP A 155 10.30 -7.06 -3.02
CA TRP A 155 11.11 -8.11 -3.61
C TRP A 155 12.60 -7.87 -3.36
N ASN A 156 13.28 -8.89 -2.84
CA ASN A 156 14.75 -8.99 -2.77
C ASN A 156 15.45 -7.72 -2.27
N GLY A 157 15.06 -7.24 -1.08
CA GLY A 157 15.62 -6.05 -0.45
C GLY A 157 15.14 -4.74 -1.06
N ASN A 158 14.07 -4.75 -1.86
CA ASN A 158 13.47 -3.54 -2.43
C ASN A 158 11.98 -3.49 -2.06
N VAL A 159 11.53 -2.30 -1.70
CA VAL A 159 10.13 -1.99 -1.44
C VAL A 159 9.66 -0.94 -2.46
N TYR A 160 8.49 -1.16 -3.05
CA TYR A 160 7.92 -0.28 -4.06
C TYR A 160 6.58 0.28 -3.60
N MET A 161 6.42 1.59 -3.70
CA MET A 161 5.17 2.29 -3.44
C MET A 161 5.21 3.66 -4.11
N GLY A 162 4.06 4.18 -4.52
CA GLY A 162 3.99 5.50 -5.15
C GLY A 162 2.74 6.24 -4.71
N ALA A 163 2.93 7.43 -4.16
CA ALA A 163 1.84 8.33 -3.85
C ALA A 163 1.23 8.90 -5.15
N SER A 164 0.00 9.38 -5.06
CA SER A 164 -0.60 10.18 -6.14
C SER A 164 0.28 11.39 -6.48
N ASN A 165 0.27 11.78 -7.75
CA ASN A 165 1.08 12.86 -8.33
C ASN A 165 2.59 12.75 -8.06
N MET A 166 3.08 11.53 -7.84
CA MET A 166 4.50 11.21 -7.70
C MET A 166 4.85 10.01 -8.58
N ALA A 167 6.15 9.83 -8.80
CA ALA A 167 6.66 8.60 -9.39
C ALA A 167 6.45 7.42 -8.43
N LEU A 168 6.50 6.20 -8.99
CA LEU A 168 6.74 5.01 -8.20
C LEU A 168 8.14 5.12 -7.60
N MET A 169 8.23 4.98 -6.27
CA MET A 169 9.48 5.02 -5.53
C MET A 169 9.94 3.60 -5.22
N GLN A 170 11.23 3.33 -5.43
CA GLN A 170 11.89 2.10 -5.00
C GLN A 170 12.83 2.43 -3.85
N TYR A 171 12.58 1.83 -2.69
CA TYR A 171 13.37 1.99 -1.48
C TYR A 171 14.18 0.73 -1.21
N GLN A 172 15.42 0.91 -0.77
CA GLN A 172 16.21 -0.21 -0.26
C GLN A 172 15.70 -0.63 1.11
N PHE A 173 15.51 -1.93 1.31
CA PHE A 173 15.17 -2.54 2.59
C PHE A 173 16.26 -3.53 2.98
N GLN A 174 16.90 -3.28 4.13
CA GLN A 174 18.00 -4.10 4.60
C GLN A 174 18.01 -4.12 6.13
N ASN A 175 18.26 -5.30 6.71
CA ASN A 175 18.40 -5.47 8.17
C ASN A 175 17.17 -5.00 8.96
N GLY A 176 15.98 -5.10 8.38
CA GLY A 176 14.73 -4.68 9.02
C GLY A 176 14.51 -3.16 9.07
N LEU A 177 15.12 -2.40 8.17
CA LEU A 177 14.96 -0.95 8.02
C LEU A 177 14.88 -0.56 6.54
N LEU A 178 14.15 0.50 6.22
CA LEU A 178 14.16 1.13 4.92
C LEU A 178 15.21 2.26 4.88
N ASN A 179 15.84 2.48 3.73
CA ASN A 179 16.46 3.77 3.45
C ASN A 179 15.35 4.73 3.03
N SER A 180 15.12 5.82 3.77
CA SER A 180 14.07 6.81 3.45
C SER A 180 14.35 7.61 2.17
N THR A 181 15.55 7.49 1.59
CA THR A 181 15.86 8.01 0.25
C THR A 181 15.64 6.91 -0.79
N PRO A 182 14.79 7.12 -1.82
CA PRO A 182 14.58 6.13 -2.86
C PRO A 182 15.85 5.93 -3.68
N VAL A 183 16.13 4.68 -4.06
CA VAL A 183 17.28 4.31 -4.89
C VAL A 183 16.97 4.36 -6.39
N ALA A 184 15.69 4.31 -6.75
CA ALA A 184 15.21 4.52 -8.11
C ALA A 184 13.78 5.06 -8.11
N MET A 185 13.38 5.69 -9.21
CA MET A 185 12.04 6.23 -9.44
C MET A 185 11.58 5.91 -10.86
N SER A 186 10.29 5.65 -11.05
CA SER A 186 9.74 5.48 -12.40
C SER A 186 9.75 6.77 -13.21
N PRO A 187 9.86 6.69 -14.55
CA PRO A 187 9.66 7.84 -15.43
C PRO A 187 8.21 8.36 -15.41
N THR A 188 7.25 7.47 -15.15
CA THR A 188 5.83 7.82 -15.05
C THR A 188 5.53 8.44 -13.70
N THR A 189 4.73 9.52 -13.71
CA THR A 189 4.09 10.08 -12.52
C THR A 189 2.64 9.62 -12.48
N TYR A 190 2.20 9.06 -11.37
CA TYR A 190 0.88 8.43 -11.26
C TYR A 190 -0.17 9.42 -10.78
N GLY A 191 -1.34 9.45 -11.41
CA GLY A 191 -2.43 10.36 -11.06
C GLY A 191 -3.19 10.04 -9.76
N TYR A 192 -4.50 10.30 -9.78
CA TYR A 192 -5.43 10.34 -8.63
C TYR A 192 -5.18 9.36 -7.48
N ARG A 193 -4.87 8.09 -7.78
CA ARG A 193 -4.78 7.01 -6.79
C ARG A 193 -3.40 6.37 -6.69
N GLY A 194 -2.38 7.08 -7.15
CA GLY A 194 -0.98 6.67 -7.02
C GLY A 194 -0.66 5.37 -7.77
N ALA A 195 0.45 4.76 -7.37
CA ALA A 195 0.96 3.52 -7.95
C ALA A 195 0.48 2.31 -7.13
N ASN A 196 -0.48 1.56 -7.66
CA ASN A 196 -0.93 0.30 -7.05
C ASN A 196 -0.08 -0.85 -7.56
N THR A 197 0.75 -1.44 -6.71
CA THR A 197 1.83 -2.34 -7.14
C THR A 197 1.62 -3.81 -6.75
N VAL A 198 2.03 -4.72 -7.64
CA VAL A 198 2.26 -6.13 -7.32
C VAL A 198 3.56 -6.59 -7.98
N VAL A 199 4.31 -7.47 -7.33
CA VAL A 199 5.50 -8.07 -7.91
C VAL A 199 5.20 -9.48 -8.39
N SER A 200 5.64 -9.81 -9.60
CA SER A 200 5.77 -11.18 -10.07
C SER A 200 7.25 -11.54 -10.23
N ALA A 201 7.65 -12.72 -9.79
CA ALA A 201 9.04 -13.17 -9.91
C ALA A 201 9.11 -14.68 -10.11
N ASN A 202 10.17 -15.15 -10.79
CA ASN A 202 10.59 -16.56 -10.75
C ASN A 202 11.92 -16.64 -9.96
N GLY A 203 11.80 -16.68 -8.64
CA GLY A 203 12.96 -16.50 -7.74
C GLY A 203 13.58 -15.11 -7.93
N THR A 204 14.82 -15.07 -8.39
CA THR A 204 15.54 -13.83 -8.71
C THR A 204 15.49 -13.41 -10.18
N GLN A 205 14.80 -14.17 -11.03
CA GLN A 205 14.72 -13.95 -12.48
C GLN A 205 13.33 -13.49 -12.91
N ASN A 206 13.28 -12.77 -14.04
CA ASN A 206 12.04 -12.29 -14.67
C ASN A 206 11.13 -11.54 -13.70
N THR A 207 11.74 -10.69 -12.89
CA THR A 207 11.03 -9.95 -11.86
C THR A 207 10.47 -8.66 -12.44
N ILE A 208 9.15 -8.51 -12.32
CA ILE A 208 8.41 -7.37 -12.84
C ILE A 208 7.65 -6.75 -11.69
N VAL A 209 7.78 -5.42 -11.55
CA VAL A 209 6.84 -4.61 -10.76
C VAL A 209 5.71 -4.20 -11.69
N TRP A 210 4.53 -4.74 -11.46
CA TRP A 210 3.32 -4.35 -12.17
C TRP A 210 2.67 -3.19 -11.43
N VAL A 211 2.28 -2.17 -12.17
CA VAL A 211 1.66 -0.97 -11.60
C VAL A 211 0.39 -0.66 -12.33
N TYR A 212 -0.71 -0.55 -11.61
CA TYR A 212 -1.96 -0.06 -12.17
C TYR A 212 -2.08 1.44 -11.95
N GLU A 213 -2.29 2.17 -13.04
CA GLU A 213 -2.58 3.59 -13.05
C GLU A 213 -4.04 3.82 -13.44
N LYS A 214 -4.72 4.70 -12.69
CA LYS A 214 -5.84 5.47 -13.21
C LYS A 214 -5.36 6.90 -13.47
N THR A 215 -5.25 7.27 -14.75
CA THR A 215 -4.73 8.57 -15.17
C THR A 215 -5.66 9.70 -14.73
N ALA A 216 -5.16 10.94 -14.79
CA ALA A 216 -5.97 12.14 -14.53
C ALA A 216 -7.17 12.29 -15.50
N THR A 217 -7.10 11.70 -16.69
CA THR A 217 -8.20 11.68 -17.67
C THR A 217 -9.15 10.51 -17.47
N GLY A 218 -8.87 9.62 -16.51
CA GLY A 218 -9.70 8.47 -16.17
C GLY A 218 -9.32 7.18 -16.89
N LEU A 219 -8.29 7.18 -17.75
CA LEU A 219 -7.81 5.98 -18.46
C LEU A 219 -7.13 5.01 -17.48
N GLY A 220 -7.35 3.71 -17.65
CA GLY A 220 -6.61 2.65 -16.98
C GLY A 220 -5.36 2.30 -17.78
N ILE A 221 -4.20 2.25 -17.13
CA ILE A 221 -2.96 1.77 -17.74
C ILE A 221 -2.34 0.73 -16.82
N LEU A 222 -1.94 -0.41 -17.38
CA LEU A 222 -1.11 -1.38 -16.67
C LEU A 222 0.32 -1.23 -17.16
N HIS A 223 1.24 -0.94 -16.24
CA HIS A 223 2.66 -0.82 -16.49
C HIS A 223 3.41 -2.04 -15.96
N ALA A 224 4.55 -2.32 -16.57
CA ALA A 224 5.52 -3.33 -16.16
C ALA A 224 6.91 -2.68 -16.09
N TYR A 225 7.52 -2.67 -14.92
CA TYR A 225 8.88 -2.17 -14.71
C TYR A 225 9.84 -3.29 -14.34
N ASP A 226 11.12 -3.10 -14.65
CA ASP A 226 12.18 -3.93 -14.11
C ASP A 226 12.25 -3.75 -12.58
N ALA A 227 12.09 -4.84 -11.83
CA ALA A 227 12.13 -4.75 -10.37
C ALA A 227 13.53 -4.44 -9.82
N THR A 228 14.60 -4.68 -10.57
CA THR A 228 15.94 -4.28 -10.13
C THR A 228 16.12 -2.77 -10.17
N SER A 229 15.44 -2.07 -11.08
CA SER A 229 15.37 -0.61 -11.12
C SER A 229 14.11 -0.14 -11.83
N VAL A 230 13.18 0.45 -11.07
CA VAL A 230 11.91 0.97 -11.61
C VAL A 230 12.08 2.16 -12.57
N SER A 231 13.30 2.66 -12.74
CA SER A 231 13.64 3.64 -13.79
C SER A 231 13.42 3.08 -15.21
N THR A 232 13.32 1.76 -15.36
CA THR A 232 13.18 1.09 -16.65
C THR A 232 11.78 0.50 -16.79
N GLU A 233 10.94 1.14 -17.61
CA GLU A 233 9.66 0.57 -18.03
C GLU A 233 9.91 -0.47 -19.14
N LEU A 234 9.42 -1.68 -18.94
CA LEU A 234 9.53 -2.79 -19.88
C LEU A 234 8.37 -2.81 -20.88
N TRP A 235 7.17 -2.46 -20.40
CA TRP A 235 5.94 -2.48 -21.18
C TRP A 235 4.83 -1.67 -20.48
N ASN A 236 3.90 -1.11 -21.25
CA ASN A 236 2.59 -0.72 -20.74
C ASN A 236 1.49 -0.99 -21.77
N SER A 237 0.24 -1.03 -21.30
CA SER A 237 -0.94 -1.34 -22.13
C SER A 237 -1.20 -0.35 -23.27
N GLU A 238 -0.60 0.84 -23.22
CA GLU A 238 -0.74 1.86 -24.27
C GLU A 238 0.34 1.77 -25.35
N MET A 239 1.37 0.93 -25.17
CA MET A 239 2.39 0.70 -26.22
C MET A 239 1.81 0.02 -27.47
N ASN A 240 0.76 -0.78 -27.32
CA ASN A 240 0.00 -1.37 -28.43
C ASN A 240 -1.51 -1.32 -28.15
N VAL A 241 -2.08 -0.11 -28.28
CA VAL A 241 -3.47 0.21 -27.96
C VAL A 241 -4.49 -0.73 -28.61
N THR A 242 -4.23 -1.21 -29.84
CA THR A 242 -5.20 -2.07 -30.56
C THR A 242 -5.33 -3.47 -29.94
N ARG A 243 -4.34 -3.90 -29.15
CA ARG A 243 -4.30 -5.20 -28.50
C ARG A 243 -4.55 -5.11 -27.00
N ASP A 244 -3.94 -4.12 -26.34
CA ASP A 244 -3.72 -4.15 -24.89
C ASP A 244 -4.52 -3.12 -24.08
N ALA A 245 -5.15 -2.15 -24.73
CA ALA A 245 -5.75 -1.00 -24.04
C ALA A 245 -6.83 -1.40 -23.02
N LEU A 246 -6.81 -0.74 -21.86
CA LEU A 246 -7.72 -0.98 -20.74
C LEU A 246 -8.87 0.03 -20.66
N GLY A 247 -9.00 1.01 -21.56
CA GLY A 247 -10.13 1.97 -21.50
C GLY A 247 -10.27 2.66 -20.13
N ASP A 248 -11.47 2.79 -19.59
CA ASP A 248 -11.70 3.51 -18.32
C ASP A 248 -11.14 2.76 -17.10
N GLY A 249 -10.36 3.47 -16.29
CA GLY A 249 -9.68 2.95 -15.11
C GLY A 249 -10.51 2.98 -13.81
N ILE A 250 -10.17 2.10 -12.88
CA ILE A 250 -10.82 1.94 -11.57
C ILE A 250 -9.87 2.40 -10.47
N GLY A 251 -10.32 3.31 -9.59
CA GLY A 251 -9.43 4.03 -8.67
C GLY A 251 -8.68 3.18 -7.63
N PHE A 252 -9.15 1.97 -7.30
CA PHE A 252 -8.51 1.08 -6.33
C PHE A 252 -8.20 -0.30 -6.93
N SER A 253 -8.06 -0.39 -8.25
CA SER A 253 -7.72 -1.67 -8.87
C SER A 253 -6.29 -2.04 -8.48
N THR A 254 -6.15 -3.17 -7.78
CA THR A 254 -4.85 -3.78 -7.51
C THR A 254 -4.66 -4.97 -8.46
N PRO A 255 -3.61 -4.98 -9.29
CA PRO A 255 -3.35 -6.09 -10.18
C PRO A 255 -3.02 -7.36 -9.38
N VAL A 256 -3.37 -8.52 -9.94
CA VAL A 256 -3.04 -9.84 -9.39
C VAL A 256 -2.16 -10.57 -10.38
N ALA A 257 -0.94 -10.92 -9.98
CA ALA A 257 -0.04 -11.74 -10.76
C ALA A 257 -0.11 -13.20 -10.31
N VAL A 258 -0.49 -14.11 -11.21
CA VAL A 258 -0.64 -15.54 -10.92
C VAL A 258 -0.44 -16.38 -12.17
N ASN A 259 0.30 -17.49 -12.04
CA ASN A 259 0.50 -18.48 -13.11
C ASN A 259 0.94 -17.88 -14.46
N GLY A 260 1.87 -16.94 -14.44
CA GLY A 260 2.40 -16.28 -15.64
C GLY A 260 1.43 -15.30 -16.30
N ARG A 261 0.36 -14.90 -15.59
CA ARG A 261 -0.61 -13.90 -16.03
C ARG A 261 -0.73 -12.77 -15.04
N VAL A 262 -1.11 -11.61 -15.52
CA VAL A 262 -1.52 -10.48 -14.67
C VAL A 262 -2.95 -10.10 -15.00
N VAL A 263 -3.77 -10.04 -13.97
CA VAL A 263 -5.19 -9.71 -14.05
C VAL A 263 -5.40 -8.36 -13.40
N THR A 264 -6.10 -7.46 -14.08
CA THR A 264 -6.52 -6.17 -13.51
C THR A 264 -7.97 -5.87 -13.90
N THR A 265 -8.65 -5.06 -13.10
CA THR A 265 -10.00 -4.58 -13.41
C THR A 265 -9.94 -3.26 -14.18
N TYR A 266 -10.85 -3.08 -15.11
CA TYR A 266 -11.08 -1.81 -15.81
C TYR A 266 -12.54 -1.72 -16.23
N ASP A 267 -13.14 -0.53 -16.21
CA ASP A 267 -14.55 -0.30 -16.50
C ASP A 267 -15.48 -1.34 -15.82
N THR A 268 -16.02 -2.29 -16.59
CA THR A 268 -16.89 -3.39 -16.15
C THR A 268 -16.29 -4.77 -16.48
N ARG A 269 -14.97 -4.81 -16.71
CA ARG A 269 -14.24 -5.93 -17.33
C ARG A 269 -12.98 -6.30 -16.56
N LEU A 270 -12.41 -7.44 -16.94
CA LEU A 270 -11.08 -7.89 -16.53
C LEU A 270 -10.14 -7.83 -17.74
N GLY A 271 -8.97 -7.24 -17.54
CA GLY A 271 -7.82 -7.37 -18.43
C GLY A 271 -6.94 -8.51 -17.95
N ILE A 272 -6.61 -9.46 -18.83
CA ILE A 272 -5.76 -10.61 -18.52
C ILE A 272 -4.59 -10.62 -19.49
N PHE A 273 -3.41 -10.32 -18.99
CA PHE A 273 -2.17 -10.23 -19.77
C PHE A 273 -1.27 -11.42 -19.50
N GLY A 274 -0.51 -11.83 -20.51
CA GLY A 274 0.46 -12.93 -20.43
C GLY A 274 1.43 -12.87 -21.60
N LEU A 275 2.36 -13.83 -21.64
CA LEU A 275 3.33 -13.93 -22.73
C LEU A 275 2.63 -14.21 -24.07
N LEU A 276 3.17 -13.62 -25.13
CA LEU A 276 2.80 -13.96 -26.50
C LEU A 276 3.50 -15.27 -26.88
N HIS A 277 2.76 -16.18 -27.50
CA HIS A 277 3.26 -17.44 -28.03
C HIS A 277 3.22 -17.43 -29.55
#